data_AF-A0A5N5ZMI7-F1
#
_entry.id   AF-A0A5N5ZMI7-F1
#
_cell.length_a   1.000
_cell.length_b   1.000
_cell.length_c   1.000
_cell.angle_alpha   90.00
_cell.angle_beta   90.00
_cell.angle_gamma   90.00
#
_symmetry.space_group_name_H-M   'P 1'
#
loop_
_entity.id
_entity.type
_entity.pdbx_description
1 polymer ?
#
loop_
_entity_poly.entity_id
_entity_poly.type
_entity_poly.pdbx_seq_one_letter_code
_entity_poly.pdbx_strand_id
1 'polypeptide(L)'
;MFGKKKNPTTEIDKEQLAIIETAQKRIKQKKRLYYHFVIFLIGSALLVLINIVLGMGKDVTLFGTNWFVWAVLLWLFAFLFHAFDVFVTNKFMGKDWEAKQLETLVAQQEERIAELKQKFIEQETKVAEVEAKAELANEPVPEVIDRGNLTIIVAAAENNVIGKDNQLIWHLSDDLKRFKKLTSGHHIIMGRKTFESFPKPLPNRTHIVITRQKNYKVPKGVIVVHTMKEAVSAATVADAEPFVIGGGEIYKQAIPFATKIELTRVHHEFEGDTYFPEIDMKDWKEVSNTFHKQDDKHDYEFSFITYERV
;
A
#
# COMPACT_ATOMS: atom_id res chain seq x y z
N MET A 1 7.11 -25.27 33.67
CA MET A 1 6.38 -25.34 32.37
C MET A 1 7.22 -24.59 31.34
N PHE A 2 7.88 -25.30 30.44
CA PHE A 2 8.67 -24.69 29.37
C PHE A 2 7.76 -24.31 28.20
N GLY A 3 7.65 -23.00 27.93
CA GLY A 3 6.89 -22.47 26.81
C GLY A 3 7.54 -22.85 25.48
N LYS A 4 6.81 -23.58 24.64
CA LYS A 4 7.18 -23.81 23.24
C LYS A 4 7.13 -22.49 22.48
N LYS A 5 8.30 -21.90 22.18
CA LYS A 5 8.42 -20.84 21.17
C LYS A 5 8.09 -21.44 19.80
N LYS A 6 7.08 -20.89 19.11
CA LYS A 6 6.81 -21.18 17.70
C LYS A 6 7.88 -20.48 16.85
N ASN A 7 8.59 -21.23 16.02
CA ASN A 7 9.52 -20.69 15.03
C ASN A 7 8.76 -19.89 13.95
N PRO A 8 9.35 -18.80 13.40
CA PRO A 8 8.79 -18.09 12.27
C PRO A 8 8.93 -18.95 11.01
N THR A 9 7.80 -19.33 10.41
CA THR A 9 7.76 -20.13 9.17
C THR A 9 8.42 -19.36 8.04
N THR A 10 9.44 -19.96 7.43
CA THR A 10 10.20 -19.38 6.32
C THR A 10 9.38 -19.46 5.03
N GLU A 11 9.72 -18.65 4.02
CA GLU A 11 9.01 -18.63 2.73
C GLU A 11 9.06 -20.00 2.02
N ILE A 12 10.17 -20.73 2.20
CA ILE A 12 10.37 -22.12 1.76
C ILE A 12 9.32 -23.06 2.40
N ASP A 13 8.94 -22.84 3.66
CA ASP A 13 7.93 -23.68 4.33
C ASP A 13 6.53 -23.47 3.73
N LYS A 14 6.22 -22.26 3.23
CA LYS A 14 4.90 -21.96 2.64
C LYS A 14 4.73 -22.63 1.28
N GLU A 15 5.77 -22.64 0.46
CA GLU A 15 5.76 -23.34 -0.83
C GLU A 15 5.61 -24.85 -0.64
N GLN A 16 6.35 -25.42 0.31
CA GLN A 16 6.22 -26.85 0.64
C GLN A 16 4.81 -27.21 1.11
N LEU A 17 4.19 -26.38 1.94
CA LEU A 17 2.79 -26.57 2.36
C LEU A 17 1.82 -26.53 1.16
N ALA A 18 1.98 -25.57 0.24
CA ALA A 18 1.14 -25.45 -0.94
C ALA A 18 1.27 -26.66 -1.89
N ILE A 19 2.47 -27.20 -2.04
CA ILE A 19 2.73 -28.43 -2.82
C ILE A 19 2.01 -29.62 -2.17
N ILE A 20 2.11 -29.77 -0.84
CA ILE A 20 1.46 -30.85 -0.09
C ILE A 20 -0.07 -30.75 -0.20
N GLU A 21 -0.64 -29.57 -0.01
CA GLU A 21 -2.09 -29.35 -0.15
C GLU A 21 -2.59 -29.71 -1.56
N THR A 22 -1.84 -29.32 -2.58
CA THR A 22 -2.17 -29.61 -3.98
C THR A 22 -2.10 -31.11 -4.25
N ALA A 23 -1.07 -31.80 -3.75
CA ALA A 23 -0.94 -33.25 -3.85
C ALA A 23 -2.08 -34.00 -3.12
N GLN A 24 -2.46 -33.56 -1.93
CA GLN A 24 -3.59 -34.13 -1.18
C GLN A 24 -4.92 -33.98 -1.94
N LYS A 25 -5.17 -32.79 -2.51
CA LYS A 25 -6.36 -32.53 -3.33
C LYS A 25 -6.43 -33.46 -4.54
N ARG A 26 -5.30 -33.68 -5.22
CA ARG A 26 -5.18 -34.63 -6.35
C ARG A 26 -5.49 -36.07 -5.93
N ILE A 27 -4.95 -36.52 -4.79
CA ILE A 27 -5.23 -37.85 -4.26
C ILE A 27 -6.73 -38.02 -3.98
N LYS A 28 -7.37 -37.02 -3.39
CA LYS A 28 -8.82 -37.05 -3.11
C LYS A 28 -9.65 -37.12 -4.39
N GLN A 29 -9.31 -36.35 -5.43
CA GLN A 29 -9.99 -36.39 -6.73
C GLN A 29 -9.88 -37.77 -7.40
N LYS A 30 -8.68 -38.36 -7.43
CA LYS A 30 -8.47 -39.71 -7.99
C LYS A 30 -9.24 -40.78 -7.22
N LYS A 31 -9.26 -40.70 -5.88
CA LYS A 31 -10.07 -41.60 -5.04
C LYS A 31 -11.56 -41.47 -5.35
N ARG A 32 -12.07 -40.23 -5.49
CA ARG A 32 -13.48 -39.99 -5.84
C ARG A 32 -13.84 -40.60 -7.19
N LEU A 33 -12.98 -40.47 -8.20
CA LEU A 33 -13.20 -41.09 -9.50
C LEU A 33 -13.30 -42.62 -9.40
N TYR A 34 -12.43 -43.25 -8.61
CA TYR A 34 -12.49 -44.70 -8.37
C TYR A 34 -13.80 -45.12 -7.71
N TYR A 35 -14.30 -44.37 -6.72
CA TYR A 35 -15.63 -44.63 -6.15
C TYR A 35 -16.75 -44.55 -7.20
N HIS A 36 -16.71 -43.54 -8.08
CA HIS A 36 -17.71 -43.40 -9.15
C HIS A 36 -17.63 -44.55 -10.15
N PHE A 37 -16.42 -45.05 -10.44
CA PHE A 37 -16.22 -46.24 -11.28
C PHE A 37 -16.87 -47.49 -10.68
N VAL A 38 -16.62 -47.75 -9.39
CA VAL A 38 -17.21 -48.90 -8.69
C VAL A 38 -18.74 -48.82 -8.66
N ILE A 39 -19.29 -47.63 -8.37
CA ILE A 39 -20.74 -47.40 -8.39
C ILE A 39 -21.32 -47.62 -9.80
N PHE A 40 -20.64 -47.13 -10.84
CA PHE A 40 -21.05 -47.35 -12.23
C PHE A 40 -21.10 -48.84 -12.59
N LEU A 41 -20.09 -49.63 -12.20
CA LEU A 41 -20.07 -51.08 -12.46
C LEU A 41 -21.22 -51.81 -11.76
N ILE A 42 -21.41 -51.55 -10.45
CA ILE A 42 -22.47 -52.17 -9.66
C ILE A 42 -23.85 -51.78 -10.21
N GLY A 43 -24.05 -50.49 -10.49
CA GLY A 43 -25.31 -49.98 -11.00
C GLY A 43 -25.65 -50.45 -12.42
N SER A 44 -24.65 -50.57 -13.31
CA SER A 44 -24.85 -51.12 -14.65
C SER A 44 -25.26 -52.60 -14.58
N ALA A 45 -24.60 -53.39 -13.73
CA ALA A 45 -24.96 -54.79 -13.52
C ALA A 45 -26.38 -54.93 -12.93
N LEU A 46 -26.75 -54.05 -12.00
CA LEU A 46 -28.09 -54.03 -11.41
C LEU A 46 -29.16 -53.69 -12.45
N LEU A 47 -28.93 -52.70 -13.32
CA LEU A 47 -29.87 -52.32 -14.39
C LEU A 47 -30.13 -53.49 -15.36
N VAL A 48 -29.07 -54.23 -15.72
CA VAL A 48 -29.18 -55.43 -16.56
C VAL A 48 -30.00 -56.51 -15.84
N LEU A 49 -29.72 -56.74 -14.55
CA LEU A 49 -30.40 -57.76 -13.75
C LEU A 49 -31.88 -57.44 -13.54
N ILE A 50 -32.23 -56.17 -13.29
CA ILE A 50 -33.61 -55.69 -13.19
C ILE A 50 -34.37 -55.97 -14.48
N ASN A 51 -33.77 -55.65 -15.64
CA ASN A 51 -34.43 -55.91 -16.92
C ASN A 51 -34.63 -57.41 -17.17
N ILE A 52 -33.61 -58.25 -16.92
CA ILE A 52 -33.67 -59.69 -17.20
C ILE A 52 -34.63 -60.41 -16.23
N VAL A 53 -34.40 -60.24 -14.93
CA VAL A 53 -35.05 -61.02 -13.86
C VAL A 53 -36.43 -60.48 -13.53
N LEU A 54 -36.57 -59.16 -13.34
CA LEU A 54 -37.84 -58.56 -12.92
C LEU A 54 -38.74 -58.20 -14.10
N GLY A 55 -38.22 -58.23 -15.34
CA GLY A 55 -38.97 -57.92 -16.54
C GLY A 55 -39.42 -56.46 -16.67
N MET A 56 -38.88 -55.59 -15.81
CA MET A 56 -39.24 -54.18 -15.76
C MET A 56 -38.75 -53.46 -17.02
N GLY A 57 -39.68 -52.91 -17.79
CA GLY A 57 -39.39 -52.18 -19.03
C GLY A 57 -38.98 -53.06 -20.22
N LYS A 58 -39.25 -54.38 -20.19
CA LYS A 58 -38.92 -55.30 -21.31
C LYS A 58 -39.48 -54.85 -22.67
N ASP A 59 -40.65 -54.22 -22.68
CA ASP A 59 -41.29 -53.72 -23.91
C ASP A 59 -40.88 -52.28 -24.26
N VAL A 60 -40.09 -51.63 -23.39
CA VAL A 60 -39.58 -50.26 -23.62
C VAL A 60 -38.28 -50.35 -24.39
N THR A 61 -38.39 -50.19 -25.71
CA THR A 61 -37.24 -50.12 -26.62
C THR A 61 -37.06 -48.70 -27.14
N LEU A 62 -35.82 -48.22 -27.15
CA LEU A 62 -35.44 -46.96 -27.76
C LEU A 62 -34.53 -47.28 -28.96
N PHE A 63 -34.92 -46.86 -30.16
CA PHE A 63 -34.20 -47.18 -31.41
C PHE A 63 -33.93 -48.67 -31.61
N GLY A 64 -34.90 -49.54 -31.28
CA GLY A 64 -34.77 -50.99 -31.42
C GLY A 64 -33.87 -51.68 -30.39
N THR A 65 -33.40 -50.95 -29.38
CA THR A 65 -32.55 -51.49 -28.29
C THR A 65 -33.23 -51.30 -26.93
N ASN A 66 -33.04 -52.23 -26.00
CA ASN A 66 -33.63 -52.17 -24.66
C ASN A 66 -33.25 -50.87 -23.92
N TRP A 67 -34.19 -50.28 -23.18
CA TRP A 67 -34.01 -49.01 -22.45
C TRP A 67 -32.76 -48.98 -21.54
N PHE A 68 -32.43 -50.08 -20.88
CA PHE A 68 -31.32 -50.13 -19.92
C PHE A 68 -29.96 -49.92 -20.62
N VAL A 69 -29.83 -50.28 -21.91
CA VAL A 69 -28.60 -50.06 -22.69
C VAL A 69 -28.35 -48.56 -22.82
N TRP A 70 -29.38 -47.77 -23.11
CA TRP A 70 -29.27 -46.32 -23.19
C TRP A 70 -29.00 -45.68 -21.83
N ALA A 71 -29.61 -46.19 -20.75
CA ALA A 71 -29.31 -45.75 -19.39
C ALA A 71 -27.85 -45.99 -19.01
N VAL A 72 -27.30 -47.18 -19.34
CA VAL A 72 -25.89 -47.52 -19.12
C VAL A 72 -24.97 -46.65 -19.98
N LEU A 73 -25.32 -46.39 -21.25
CA LEU A 73 -24.53 -45.53 -22.14
C LEU A 73 -24.48 -44.08 -21.66
N LEU A 74 -25.61 -43.52 -21.24
CA LEU A 74 -25.66 -42.16 -20.69
C LEU A 74 -24.86 -42.06 -19.39
N TRP A 75 -24.94 -43.07 -18.53
CA TRP A 75 -24.16 -43.12 -17.30
C TRP A 75 -22.66 -43.29 -17.58
N LEU A 76 -22.30 -44.11 -18.56
CA LEU A 76 -20.92 -44.27 -19.03
C LEU A 76 -20.37 -42.94 -19.56
N PHE A 77 -21.16 -42.19 -20.33
CA PHE A 77 -20.77 -40.87 -20.80
C PHE A 77 -20.47 -39.91 -19.64
N ALA A 78 -21.35 -39.85 -18.63
CA ALA A 78 -21.13 -39.03 -17.44
C ALA A 78 -19.87 -39.45 -16.65
N PHE A 79 -19.62 -40.76 -16.55
CA PHE A 79 -18.40 -41.29 -15.94
C PHE A 79 -17.15 -40.91 -16.73
N LEU A 80 -17.16 -41.06 -18.06
CA LEU A 80 -16.05 -40.69 -18.94
C LEU A 80 -15.75 -39.20 -18.87
N PHE A 81 -16.79 -38.35 -18.80
CA PHE A 81 -16.63 -36.91 -18.59
C PHE A 81 -15.94 -36.61 -17.25
N HIS A 82 -16.38 -37.25 -16.16
CA HIS A 82 -15.72 -37.10 -14.85
C HIS A 82 -14.27 -37.61 -14.86
N ALA A 83 -13.99 -38.72 -15.55
CA ALA A 83 -12.64 -39.25 -15.72
C ALA A 83 -11.74 -38.29 -16.50
N PHE A 84 -12.25 -37.72 -17.59
CA PHE A 84 -11.57 -36.71 -18.40
C PHE A 84 -11.25 -35.46 -17.57
N ASP A 85 -12.20 -34.98 -16.77
CA ASP A 85 -11.98 -33.81 -15.91
C ASP A 85 -10.84 -34.03 -14.88
N VAL A 86 -10.81 -35.21 -14.25
CA VAL A 86 -9.81 -35.54 -13.24
C VAL A 86 -8.41 -35.75 -13.85
N PHE A 87 -8.32 -36.42 -15.00
CA PHE A 87 -7.04 -36.80 -15.61
C PHE A 87 -6.49 -35.81 -16.64
N VAL A 88 -7.36 -35.09 -17.37
CA VAL A 88 -6.98 -34.19 -18.45
C VAL A 88 -7.11 -32.74 -18.00
N THR A 89 -8.33 -32.28 -17.69
CA THR A 89 -8.59 -30.87 -17.38
C THR A 89 -7.74 -30.39 -16.20
N ASN A 90 -7.76 -31.11 -15.08
CA ASN A 90 -6.96 -30.71 -13.93
C ASN A 90 -5.46 -30.88 -14.16
N LYS A 91 -5.01 -31.81 -15.02
CA LYS A 91 -3.57 -32.01 -15.33
C LYS A 91 -3.04 -30.90 -16.24
N PHE A 92 -3.86 -30.39 -17.17
CA PHE A 92 -3.48 -29.40 -18.15
C PHE A 92 -3.72 -27.96 -17.68
N MET A 93 -4.84 -27.69 -16.99
CA MET A 93 -5.22 -26.39 -16.42
C MET A 93 -5.23 -26.44 -14.88
N GLY A 94 -4.19 -27.04 -14.30
CA GLY A 94 -4.00 -27.05 -12.84
C GLY A 94 -3.32 -25.76 -12.35
N LYS A 95 -3.07 -25.69 -11.04
CA LYS A 95 -2.37 -24.56 -10.41
C LYS A 95 -1.02 -24.21 -11.05
N ASP A 96 -0.29 -25.20 -11.55
CA ASP A 96 1.01 -24.95 -12.20
C ASP A 96 0.85 -24.21 -13.53
N TRP A 97 -0.23 -24.48 -14.26
CA TRP A 97 -0.57 -23.76 -15.47
C TRP A 97 -1.05 -22.34 -15.14
N GLU A 98 -1.87 -22.18 -14.09
CA GLU A 98 -2.30 -20.86 -13.59
C GLU A 98 -1.12 -19.99 -13.17
N ALA A 99 -0.15 -20.58 -12.44
CA ALA A 99 1.06 -19.88 -12.01
C ALA A 99 1.90 -19.41 -13.21
N LYS A 100 2.10 -20.28 -14.21
CA LYS A 100 2.83 -19.93 -15.43
C LYS A 100 2.12 -18.83 -16.25
N GLN A 101 0.79 -18.86 -16.30
CA GLN A 101 0.01 -17.79 -16.94
C GLN A 101 0.15 -16.48 -16.16
N LEU A 102 0.10 -16.52 -14.83
CA LEU A 102 0.30 -15.36 -13.98
C LEU A 102 1.68 -14.73 -14.19
N GLU A 103 2.75 -15.53 -14.20
CA GLU A 103 4.12 -15.06 -14.48
C GLU A 103 4.20 -14.37 -15.85
N THR A 104 3.56 -14.96 -16.87
CA THR A 104 3.51 -14.40 -18.22
C THR A 104 2.79 -13.04 -18.24
N LEU A 105 1.67 -12.91 -17.52
CA LEU A 105 0.91 -11.65 -17.42
C LEU A 105 1.68 -10.58 -16.65
N VAL A 106 2.37 -10.95 -15.57
CA VAL A 106 3.21 -10.02 -14.80
C VAL A 106 4.35 -9.51 -15.67
N ALA A 107 5.03 -10.39 -16.42
CA ALA A 107 6.09 -9.98 -17.34
C ALA A 107 5.59 -8.99 -18.42
N GLN A 108 4.41 -9.24 -19.00
CA GLN A 108 3.78 -8.31 -19.94
C GLN A 108 3.44 -6.96 -19.31
N GLN A 109 2.98 -6.96 -18.06
CA GLN A 109 2.72 -5.73 -17.32
C GLN A 109 4.00 -4.95 -17.01
N GLU A 110 5.08 -5.63 -16.64
CA GLU A 110 6.38 -5.00 -16.39
C GLU A 110 6.93 -4.32 -17.65
N GLU A 111 6.84 -5.00 -18.80
CA GLU A 111 7.22 -4.43 -20.10
C GLU A 111 6.36 -3.19 -20.42
N ARG A 112 5.04 -3.27 -20.22
CA ARG A 112 4.15 -2.13 -20.44
C ARG A 112 4.43 -0.96 -19.50
N ILE A 113 4.77 -1.22 -18.25
CA ILE A 113 5.17 -0.19 -17.28
C ILE A 113 6.49 0.46 -17.74
N ALA A 114 7.44 -0.32 -18.25
CA ALA A 114 8.69 0.21 -18.79
C ALA A 114 8.45 1.11 -20.00
N GLU A 115 7.57 0.70 -20.94
CA GLU A 115 7.17 1.54 -22.07
C GLU A 115 6.52 2.87 -21.62
N LEU A 116 5.62 2.81 -20.65
CA LEU A 116 4.93 4.00 -20.13
C LEU A 116 5.91 4.95 -19.42
N LYS A 117 6.85 4.42 -18.64
CA LYS A 117 7.93 5.21 -18.04
C LYS A 117 8.78 5.89 -19.11
N GLN A 118 9.12 5.18 -20.18
CA GLN A 118 9.90 5.75 -21.27
C GLN A 118 9.14 6.87 -21.99
N LYS A 119 7.84 6.68 -22.25
CA LYS A 119 6.98 7.73 -22.83
C LYS A 119 6.84 8.94 -21.92
N PHE A 120 6.73 8.71 -20.61
CA PHE A 120 6.65 9.78 -19.62
C PHE A 120 7.95 10.61 -19.60
N ILE A 121 9.11 9.95 -19.59
CA ILE A 121 10.43 10.62 -19.70
C ILE A 121 10.53 11.43 -21.01
N GLU A 122 10.08 10.85 -22.14
CA GLU A 122 10.08 11.55 -23.43
C GLU A 122 9.16 12.79 -23.41
N GLN A 123 7.98 12.69 -22.78
CA GLN A 123 7.07 13.82 -22.59
C GLN A 123 7.66 14.90 -21.69
N GLU A 124 8.22 14.54 -20.53
CA GLU A 124 8.89 15.48 -19.64
C GLU A 124 10.06 16.18 -20.33
N THR A 125 10.85 15.45 -21.11
CA THR A 125 11.98 16.02 -21.88
C THR A 125 11.48 17.03 -22.91
N LYS A 126 10.40 16.71 -23.64
CA LYS A 126 9.80 17.65 -24.60
C LYS A 126 9.22 18.89 -23.93
N VAL A 127 8.59 18.75 -22.77
CA VAL A 127 8.08 19.89 -21.99
C VAL A 127 9.24 20.76 -21.52
N ALA A 128 10.28 20.17 -20.95
CA ALA A 128 11.48 20.89 -20.51
C ALA A 128 12.21 21.59 -21.67
N GLU A 129 12.27 20.98 -22.87
CA GLU A 129 12.84 21.62 -24.05
C GLU A 129 12.02 22.81 -24.55
N VAL A 130 10.68 22.72 -24.48
CA VAL A 130 9.77 23.82 -24.84
C VAL A 130 9.88 24.96 -23.82
N GLU A 131 9.90 24.63 -22.53
CA GLU A 131 10.09 25.59 -21.44
C GLU A 131 11.45 26.28 -21.54
N ALA A 132 12.54 25.55 -21.74
CA ALA A 132 13.88 26.13 -21.91
C ALA A 132 13.98 27.03 -23.15
N LYS A 133 13.32 26.67 -24.25
CA LYS A 133 13.23 27.52 -25.46
C LYS A 133 12.37 28.76 -25.25
N ALA A 134 11.32 28.67 -24.44
CA ALA A 134 10.47 29.80 -24.08
C ALA A 134 11.18 30.75 -23.08
N GLU A 135 11.94 30.20 -22.13
CA GLU A 135 12.76 30.95 -21.16
C GLU A 135 13.92 31.70 -21.83
N LEU A 136 14.59 31.10 -22.83
CA LEU A 136 15.62 31.81 -23.60
C LEU A 136 15.06 32.98 -24.44
N ALA A 137 13.76 33.01 -24.70
CA ALA A 137 13.13 33.98 -25.58
C ALA A 137 12.59 35.23 -24.87
N ASN A 138 12.43 35.24 -23.54
CA ASN A 138 11.87 36.38 -22.80
C ASN A 138 12.43 36.49 -21.37
N GLU A 139 13.19 37.56 -21.08
CA GLU A 139 13.37 38.09 -19.71
C GLU A 139 12.39 39.26 -19.47
N PRO A 140 11.98 39.59 -18.22
CA PRO A 140 11.83 38.80 -17.01
C PRO A 140 10.33 38.58 -16.66
N VAL A 141 10.00 37.48 -15.96
CA VAL A 141 8.61 37.18 -15.53
C VAL A 141 8.46 37.41 -14.02
N PRO A 142 7.33 37.97 -13.53
CA PRO A 142 7.13 38.27 -12.12
C PRO A 142 6.97 37.00 -11.27
N GLU A 143 7.54 37.06 -10.08
CA GLU A 143 7.49 36.05 -9.02
C GLU A 143 6.07 35.93 -8.43
N VAL A 144 5.18 35.20 -9.10
CA VAL A 144 3.93 34.70 -8.48
C VAL A 144 4.09 33.21 -8.29
N ILE A 145 4.59 32.83 -7.11
CA ILE A 145 4.55 31.46 -6.62
C ILE A 145 3.07 31.11 -6.46
N ASP A 146 2.56 30.17 -7.25
CA ASP A 146 1.28 29.52 -6.99
C ASP A 146 1.40 28.83 -5.63
N ARG A 147 0.90 29.48 -4.57
CA ARG A 147 1.01 29.03 -3.19
C ARG A 147 0.00 27.90 -3.00
N GLY A 148 0.42 26.66 -3.29
CA GLY A 148 -0.32 25.48 -2.87
C GLY A 148 -0.59 25.50 -1.35
N ASN A 149 -1.67 24.86 -0.90
CA ASN A 149 -2.09 24.80 0.50
C ASN A 149 -1.11 23.98 1.37
N LEU A 150 0.07 24.54 1.63
CA LEU A 150 1.12 23.90 2.41
C LEU A 150 1.02 24.30 3.88
N THR A 151 0.89 23.31 4.76
CA THR A 151 0.78 23.52 6.20
C THR A 151 2.08 23.13 6.91
N ILE A 152 2.65 24.01 7.73
CA ILE A 152 3.70 23.64 8.68
C ILE A 152 3.04 23.11 9.95
N ILE A 153 3.48 21.96 10.46
CA ILE A 153 3.05 21.47 11.78
C ILE A 153 4.28 21.25 12.66
N VAL A 154 4.27 21.82 13.86
CA VAL A 154 5.45 21.85 14.74
C VAL A 154 5.03 21.99 16.20
N ALA A 155 5.78 21.34 17.10
CA ALA A 155 5.76 21.66 18.52
C ALA A 155 7.06 22.40 18.88
N ALA A 156 6.95 23.58 19.48
CA ALA A 156 8.07 24.41 19.87
C ALA A 156 7.90 24.96 21.28
N ALA A 157 9.00 25.01 22.03
CA ALA A 157 9.08 25.62 23.35
C ALA A 157 9.00 27.14 23.29
N GLU A 158 8.84 27.82 24.42
CA GLU A 158 8.71 29.29 24.48
C GLU A 158 9.85 30.00 23.73
N ASN A 159 11.08 29.49 23.89
CA ASN A 159 12.29 29.96 23.22
C ASN A 159 12.51 29.38 21.80
N ASN A 160 11.45 28.90 21.14
CA ASN A 160 11.44 28.27 19.80
C ASN A 160 12.29 27.00 19.65
N VAL A 161 12.81 26.42 20.73
CA VAL A 161 13.50 25.12 20.68
C VAL A 161 12.52 24.04 20.26
N ILE A 162 12.95 23.11 19.41
CA ILE A 162 12.14 21.96 18.94
C ILE A 162 12.83 20.61 19.17
N GLY A 163 14.11 20.60 19.50
CA GLY A 163 14.88 19.37 19.64
C GLY A 163 16.30 19.60 20.12
N LYS A 164 16.89 18.52 20.64
CA LYS A 164 18.29 18.41 21.06
C LYS A 164 18.81 17.03 20.64
N ASP A 165 20.00 16.95 20.08
CA ASP A 165 20.64 15.68 19.70
C ASP A 165 19.76 14.80 18.77
N ASN A 166 18.99 15.43 17.86
CA ASN A 166 17.98 14.81 16.99
C ASN A 166 16.81 14.09 17.73
N GLN A 167 16.55 14.45 18.98
CA GLN A 167 15.43 13.94 19.77
C GLN A 167 14.47 15.07 20.19
N LEU A 168 13.21 14.70 20.44
CA LEU A 168 12.25 15.58 21.10
C LEU A 168 12.59 15.69 22.58
N ILE A 169 12.54 16.90 23.13
CA ILE A 169 12.97 17.21 24.50
C ILE A 169 11.86 16.91 25.52
N TRP A 170 10.62 16.77 25.05
CA TRP A 170 9.44 16.49 25.86
C TRP A 170 8.58 15.39 25.24
N HIS A 171 7.65 14.88 26.06
CA HIS A 171 6.63 13.93 25.62
C HIS A 171 5.24 14.50 25.88
N LEU A 172 4.57 14.99 24.84
CA LEU A 172 3.21 15.52 24.93
C LEU A 172 2.25 14.59 24.19
N SER A 173 1.55 13.74 24.95
CA SER A 173 0.67 12.71 24.39
C SER A 173 -0.45 13.29 23.51
N ASP A 174 -1.04 14.42 23.91
CA ASP A 174 -2.12 15.04 23.14
C ASP A 174 -1.62 15.76 21.88
N ASP A 175 -0.40 16.31 21.88
CA ASP A 175 0.26 16.81 20.68
C ASP A 175 0.51 15.67 19.67
N LEU A 176 1.03 14.53 20.12
CA LEU A 176 1.23 13.36 19.25
C LEU A 176 -0.08 12.84 18.63
N LYS A 177 -1.20 12.88 19.38
CA LYS A 177 -2.53 12.56 18.87
C LYS A 177 -3.00 13.58 17.84
N ARG A 178 -2.81 14.87 18.12
CA ARG A 178 -3.14 15.97 17.19
C ARG A 178 -2.35 15.85 15.90
N PHE A 179 -1.03 15.68 15.98
CA PHE A 179 -0.15 15.43 14.85
C PHE A 179 -0.61 14.24 14.01
N LYS A 180 -0.92 13.10 14.64
CA LYS A 180 -1.44 11.93 13.95
C LYS A 180 -2.78 12.22 13.27
N LYS A 181 -3.70 12.93 13.94
CA LYS A 181 -5.03 13.25 13.40
C LYS A 181 -4.93 14.14 12.17
N LEU A 182 -4.11 15.19 12.23
CA LEU A 182 -3.98 16.18 11.15
C LEU A 182 -3.22 15.62 9.94
N THR A 183 -2.16 14.85 10.16
CA THR A 183 -1.29 14.39 9.08
C THR A 183 -1.71 13.07 8.43
N SER A 184 -2.65 12.33 9.03
CA SER A 184 -3.05 11.02 8.50
C SER A 184 -3.78 11.15 7.17
N GLY A 185 -3.37 10.38 6.17
CA GLY A 185 -3.90 10.44 4.81
C GLY A 185 -3.15 11.42 3.90
N HIS A 186 -2.27 12.25 4.47
CA HIS A 186 -1.58 13.31 3.76
C HIS A 186 -0.10 13.00 3.50
N HIS A 187 0.52 13.82 2.66
CA HIS A 187 1.94 13.85 2.38
C HIS A 187 2.65 14.65 3.46
N ILE A 188 3.74 14.09 3.98
CA ILE A 188 4.55 14.71 5.02
C ILE A 188 5.97 14.95 4.50
N ILE A 189 6.37 16.21 4.48
CA ILE A 189 7.67 16.69 4.02
C ILE A 189 8.58 16.82 5.23
N MET A 190 9.76 16.21 5.14
CA MET A 190 10.75 16.28 6.20
C MET A 190 12.18 16.21 5.71
N GLY A 191 13.11 16.54 6.59
CA GLY A 191 14.55 16.41 6.34
C GLY A 191 15.04 15.00 6.65
N ARG A 192 16.15 14.60 6.02
CA ARG A 192 16.79 13.28 6.24
C ARG A 192 16.93 12.90 7.72
N LYS A 193 17.48 13.80 8.55
CA LYS A 193 17.72 13.53 9.99
C LYS A 193 16.41 13.24 10.76
N THR A 194 15.34 13.96 10.42
CA THR A 194 14.01 13.75 11.01
C THR A 194 13.42 12.42 10.57
N PHE A 195 13.61 12.05 9.31
CA PHE A 195 13.18 10.74 8.83
C PHE A 195 13.92 9.59 9.53
N GLU A 196 15.23 9.75 9.75
CA GLU A 196 16.10 8.77 10.41
C GLU A 196 15.81 8.59 11.91
N SER A 197 15.15 9.56 12.55
CA SER A 197 14.76 9.43 13.97
C SER A 197 13.54 8.53 14.16
N PHE A 198 12.76 8.28 13.10
CA PHE A 198 11.64 7.36 13.19
C PHE A 198 12.11 5.89 13.15
N PRO A 199 11.64 5.03 14.07
CA PRO A 199 11.99 3.61 14.04
C PRO A 199 11.44 2.89 12.80
N LYS A 200 10.37 3.45 12.20
CA LYS A 200 9.75 3.00 10.95
C LYS A 200 8.93 4.15 10.36
N PRO A 201 8.69 4.15 9.03
CA PRO A 201 7.76 5.09 8.41
C PRO A 201 6.40 5.07 9.09
N LEU A 202 5.82 6.25 9.22
CA LEU A 202 4.54 6.45 9.86
C LEU A 202 3.41 5.86 9.00
N PRO A 203 2.47 5.07 9.55
CA PRO A 203 1.40 4.48 8.75
C PRO A 203 0.46 5.56 8.19
N ASN A 204 -0.16 5.24 7.05
CA ASN A 204 -1.15 6.06 6.34
C ASN A 204 -0.65 7.46 5.96
N ARG A 205 0.65 7.60 5.68
CA ARG A 205 1.28 8.88 5.31
C ARG A 205 2.33 8.66 4.23
N THR A 206 2.28 9.46 3.17
CA THR A 206 3.33 9.48 2.14
C THR A 206 4.48 10.33 2.64
N HIS A 207 5.68 9.76 2.73
CA HIS A 207 6.85 10.50 3.23
C HIS A 207 7.61 11.10 2.06
N ILE A 208 7.91 12.40 2.15
CA ILE A 208 8.78 13.11 1.22
C ILE A 208 10.01 13.57 2.00
N VAL A 209 11.17 13.03 1.65
CA VAL A 209 12.43 13.27 2.37
C VAL A 209 13.34 14.14 1.53
N ILE A 210 13.65 15.33 2.05
CA ILE A 210 14.62 16.25 1.46
C ILE A 210 16.03 15.88 1.93
N THR A 211 16.92 15.61 0.98
CA THR A 211 18.33 15.29 1.26
C THR A 211 19.25 15.75 0.13
N ARG A 212 20.49 16.12 0.47
CA ARG A 212 21.54 16.41 -0.51
C ARG A 212 22.24 15.14 -1.02
N GLN A 213 21.97 13.98 -0.41
CA GLN A 213 22.59 12.71 -0.81
C GLN A 213 21.82 12.10 -2.00
N LYS A 214 22.45 12.08 -3.18
CA LYS A 214 21.82 11.57 -4.42
C LYS A 214 21.44 10.08 -4.34
N ASN A 215 22.21 9.27 -3.62
CA ASN A 215 21.99 7.83 -3.50
C ASN A 215 21.41 7.42 -2.13
N TYR A 216 20.60 8.29 -1.53
CA TYR A 216 19.99 8.00 -0.23
C TYR A 216 18.96 6.88 -0.36
N LYS A 217 19.17 5.78 0.36
CA LYS A 217 18.30 4.61 0.32
C LYS A 217 17.16 4.78 1.32
N VAL A 218 15.93 4.65 0.85
CA VAL A 218 14.72 4.68 1.67
C VAL A 218 13.87 3.43 1.45
N PRO A 219 13.02 3.05 2.42
CA PRO A 219 12.02 2.01 2.22
C PRO A 219 11.07 2.32 1.04
N LYS A 220 10.44 1.28 0.48
CA LYS A 220 9.42 1.43 -0.57
C LYS A 220 8.29 2.35 -0.10
N GLY A 221 7.86 3.28 -0.95
CA GLY A 221 6.77 4.22 -0.67
C GLY A 221 7.21 5.55 -0.05
N VAL A 222 8.52 5.76 0.12
CA VAL A 222 9.10 7.06 0.50
C VAL A 222 9.64 7.74 -0.76
N ILE A 223 9.29 9.01 -0.94
CA ILE A 223 9.74 9.86 -2.04
C ILE A 223 10.99 10.62 -1.56
N VAL A 224 12.05 10.61 -2.36
CA VAL A 224 13.28 11.36 -2.06
C VAL A 224 13.39 12.51 -3.06
N VAL A 225 13.64 13.71 -2.54
CA VAL A 225 13.81 14.94 -3.31
C VAL A 225 15.03 15.71 -2.78
N HIS A 226 15.49 16.69 -3.54
CA HIS A 226 16.74 17.40 -3.27
C HIS A 226 16.55 18.88 -2.94
N THR A 227 15.36 19.44 -3.20
CA THR A 227 15.03 20.84 -2.90
C THR A 227 13.64 20.98 -2.28
N MET A 228 13.40 22.11 -1.58
CA MET A 228 12.07 22.43 -1.05
C MET A 228 11.04 22.58 -2.18
N LYS A 229 11.41 23.19 -3.31
CA LYS A 229 10.51 23.35 -4.47
C LYS A 229 10.07 22.00 -5.04
N GLU A 230 11.00 21.04 -5.19
CA GLU A 230 10.68 19.67 -5.58
C GLU A 230 9.77 18.99 -4.55
N ALA A 231 10.01 19.19 -3.25
CA ALA A 231 9.18 18.61 -2.20
C ALA A 231 7.73 19.12 -2.25
N VAL A 232 7.56 20.43 -2.41
CA VAL A 232 6.24 21.06 -2.53
C VAL A 232 5.53 20.54 -3.78
N SER A 233 6.22 20.55 -4.93
CA SER A 233 5.66 20.03 -6.19
C SER A 233 5.25 18.57 -6.07
N ALA A 234 6.11 17.71 -5.54
CA ALA A 234 5.80 16.28 -5.36
C ALA A 234 4.64 16.04 -4.40
N ALA A 235 4.46 16.91 -3.40
CA ALA A 235 3.39 16.80 -2.42
C ALA A 235 2.04 17.26 -3.00
N THR A 236 2.01 18.42 -3.66
CA THR A 236 0.76 19.06 -4.10
C THR A 236 0.13 18.42 -5.32
N VAL A 237 0.88 17.61 -6.09
CA VAL A 237 0.34 16.87 -7.25
C VAL A 237 -0.73 15.86 -6.85
N ALA A 238 -0.58 15.22 -5.69
CA ALA A 238 -1.44 14.12 -5.25
C ALA A 238 -2.22 14.42 -3.95
N ASP A 239 -1.96 15.56 -3.31
CA ASP A 239 -2.56 15.93 -2.04
C ASP A 239 -2.82 17.44 -1.97
N ALA A 240 -4.06 17.79 -1.61
CA ALA A 240 -4.49 19.17 -1.50
C ALA A 240 -4.01 19.84 -0.22
N GLU A 241 -3.59 19.09 0.81
CA GLU A 241 -3.21 19.63 2.12
C GLU A 241 -1.94 18.95 2.68
N PRO A 242 -0.79 19.08 2.01
CA PRO A 242 0.47 18.52 2.49
C PRO A 242 1.00 19.24 3.73
N PHE A 243 1.78 18.50 4.54
CA PHE A 243 2.35 18.99 5.79
C PHE A 243 3.88 19.00 5.79
N VAL A 244 4.50 20.09 6.24
CA VAL A 244 5.93 20.13 6.59
C VAL A 244 6.08 19.83 8.07
N ILE A 245 6.85 18.79 8.39
CA ILE A 245 7.02 18.28 9.76
C ILE A 245 8.45 18.47 10.30
N GLY A 246 9.28 19.26 9.58
CA GLY A 246 10.61 19.67 10.03
C GLY A 246 11.77 18.84 9.47
N GLY A 247 12.97 18.86 10.04
CA GLY A 247 13.42 19.63 11.21
C GLY A 247 13.76 21.09 10.92
N GLY A 248 14.52 21.73 11.81
CA GLY A 248 14.74 23.19 11.83
C GLY A 248 15.13 23.81 10.47
N GLU A 249 16.05 23.19 9.74
CA GLU A 249 16.47 23.67 8.41
C GLU A 249 15.35 23.58 7.36
N ILE A 250 14.53 22.53 7.44
CA ILE A 250 13.40 22.33 6.54
C ILE A 250 12.29 23.35 6.85
N TYR A 251 12.05 23.64 8.13
CA TYR A 251 11.11 24.70 8.50
C TYR A 251 11.54 26.05 7.95
N LYS A 252 12.81 26.43 8.07
CA LYS A 252 13.33 27.69 7.49
C LYS A 252 13.07 27.79 5.99
N GLN A 253 13.30 26.70 5.26
CA GLN A 253 13.05 26.64 3.82
C GLN A 253 11.56 26.61 3.47
N ALA A 254 10.71 26.08 4.34
CA ALA A 254 9.28 25.93 4.11
C ALA A 254 8.47 27.19 4.40
N ILE A 255 8.93 28.05 5.32
CA ILE A 255 8.21 29.27 5.73
C ILE A 255 7.74 30.07 4.52
N PRO A 256 8.53 30.38 3.48
CA PRO A 256 8.07 31.16 2.33
C PRO A 256 6.94 30.51 1.50
N PHE A 257 6.81 29.18 1.56
CA PHE A 257 5.82 28.41 0.78
C PHE A 257 4.55 28.11 1.56
N ALA A 258 4.62 28.13 2.90
CA ALA A 258 3.50 27.74 3.75
C ALA A 258 2.39 28.79 3.77
N THR A 259 1.13 28.35 3.75
CA THR A 259 -0.05 29.19 3.92
C THR A 259 -0.67 29.08 5.32
N LYS A 260 -0.32 28.02 6.06
CA LYS A 260 -0.81 27.74 7.41
C LYS A 260 0.30 27.20 8.32
N ILE A 261 0.26 27.55 9.61
CA ILE A 261 1.09 26.95 10.66
C ILE A 261 0.18 26.39 11.75
N GLU A 262 0.31 25.10 12.02
CA GLU A 262 -0.27 24.40 13.15
C GLU A 262 0.79 24.22 14.25
N LEU A 263 0.88 25.21 15.14
CA LEU A 263 1.87 25.27 16.21
C LEU A 263 1.32 24.68 17.50
N THR A 264 2.11 23.84 18.16
CA THR A 264 1.98 23.53 19.58
C THR A 264 3.04 24.32 20.35
N ARG A 265 2.65 25.37 21.07
CA ARG A 265 3.55 26.18 21.90
C ARG A 265 3.63 25.56 23.29
N VAL A 266 4.80 25.06 23.68
CA VAL A 266 5.04 24.54 25.04
C VAL A 266 5.53 25.70 25.90
N HIS A 267 4.80 26.01 26.98
CA HIS A 267 5.02 27.17 27.84
C HIS A 267 6.13 26.90 28.86
N HIS A 268 7.30 26.52 28.36
CA HIS A 268 8.51 26.27 29.11
C HIS A 268 9.72 26.50 28.19
N GLU A 269 10.83 26.99 28.74
CA GLU A 269 12.09 27.12 28.01
C GLU A 269 12.95 25.88 28.18
N PHE A 270 13.51 25.36 27.09
CA PHE A 270 14.40 24.19 27.14
C PHE A 270 15.76 24.54 26.54
N GLU A 271 16.79 23.79 26.93
CA GLU A 271 18.05 23.79 26.19
C GLU A 271 17.93 22.88 24.97
N GLY A 272 18.28 23.39 23.79
CA GLY A 272 18.31 22.59 22.56
C GLY A 272 19.24 23.18 21.51
N ASP A 273 19.47 22.41 20.44
CA ASP A 273 20.35 22.77 19.33
C ASP A 273 19.58 23.07 18.03
N THR A 274 18.28 22.76 18.03
CA THR A 274 17.41 22.87 16.87
C THR A 274 16.23 23.75 17.22
N TYR A 275 16.01 24.77 16.40
CA TYR A 275 15.02 25.82 16.63
C TYR A 275 14.05 25.92 15.45
N PHE A 276 12.80 26.26 15.75
CA PHE A 276 11.83 26.74 14.77
C PHE A 276 12.17 28.20 14.41
N PRO A 277 12.04 28.62 13.14
CA PRO A 277 12.20 30.03 12.76
C PRO A 277 11.21 30.94 13.49
N GLU A 278 11.60 32.21 13.66
CA GLU A 278 10.69 33.23 14.17
C GLU A 278 9.53 33.46 13.20
N ILE A 279 8.32 33.62 13.73
CA ILE A 279 7.11 33.91 12.96
C ILE A 279 6.94 35.43 12.94
N ASP A 280 7.10 36.05 11.76
CA ASP A 280 6.81 37.47 11.60
C ASP A 280 5.29 37.69 11.60
N MET A 281 4.77 38.33 12.65
CA MET A 281 3.34 38.62 12.81
C MET A 281 2.80 39.65 11.79
N LYS A 282 3.66 40.22 10.94
CA LYS A 282 3.23 40.99 9.76
C LYS A 282 2.73 40.08 8.64
N ASP A 283 3.31 38.88 8.52
CA ASP A 283 2.98 37.91 7.49
C ASP A 283 1.95 36.87 7.98
N TRP A 284 1.73 36.78 9.28
CA TRP A 284 0.93 35.73 9.91
C TRP A 284 -0.08 36.28 10.89
N LYS A 285 -1.29 35.70 10.89
CA LYS A 285 -2.37 36.03 11.80
C LYS A 285 -2.80 34.79 12.58
N GLU A 286 -2.89 34.93 13.90
CA GLU A 286 -3.50 33.91 14.75
C GLU A 286 -5.01 33.83 14.50
N VAL A 287 -5.49 32.63 14.16
CA VAL A 287 -6.91 32.37 13.88
C VAL A 287 -7.55 31.40 14.90
N SER A 288 -6.74 30.67 15.65
CA SER A 288 -7.20 29.76 16.72
C SER A 288 -6.13 29.59 17.79
N ASN A 289 -6.56 29.48 19.05
CA ASN A 289 -5.70 29.23 20.19
C ASN A 289 -6.46 28.46 21.28
N THR A 290 -5.99 27.27 21.61
CA THR A 290 -6.56 26.41 22.65
C THR A 290 -5.50 26.10 23.69
N PHE A 291 -5.69 26.59 24.91
CA PHE A 291 -4.78 26.38 26.03
C PHE A 291 -5.04 25.02 26.71
N HIS A 292 -3.95 24.31 27.00
CA HIS A 292 -3.93 23.07 27.76
C HIS A 292 -3.11 23.28 29.03
N LYS A 293 -3.80 23.17 30.17
CA LYS A 293 -3.16 23.19 31.47
C LYS A 293 -2.42 21.88 31.73
N GLN A 294 -1.37 21.95 32.56
CA GLN A 294 -0.66 20.80 33.09
C GLN A 294 -1.64 19.83 33.77
N ASP A 295 -1.45 18.54 33.52
CA ASP A 295 -2.25 17.45 34.10
C ASP A 295 -1.36 16.23 34.35
N ASP A 296 -1.93 15.15 34.89
CA ASP A 296 -1.20 13.91 35.21
C ASP A 296 -0.53 13.24 33.99
N LYS A 297 -0.83 13.68 32.75
CA LYS A 297 -0.29 13.12 31.50
C LYS A 297 0.71 14.05 30.82
N HIS A 298 0.78 15.32 31.24
CA HIS A 298 1.57 16.35 30.58
C HIS A 298 2.34 17.16 31.62
N ASP A 299 3.67 17.02 31.61
CA ASP A 299 4.56 17.70 32.55
C ASP A 299 4.61 19.23 32.34
N TYR A 300 4.12 19.73 31.21
CA TYR A 300 4.18 21.14 30.83
C TYR A 300 2.83 21.64 30.30
N GLU A 301 2.55 22.92 30.54
CA GLU A 301 1.44 23.62 29.89
C GLU A 301 1.77 23.86 28.40
N PHE A 302 0.77 23.82 27.54
CA PHE A 302 0.95 24.11 26.12
C PHE A 302 -0.30 24.69 25.48
N SER A 303 -0.15 25.36 24.33
CA SER A 303 -1.27 25.84 23.51
C SER A 303 -1.21 25.25 22.12
N PHE A 304 -2.36 24.85 21.58
CA PHE A 304 -2.53 24.60 20.15
C PHE A 304 -2.93 25.91 19.47
N ILE A 305 -2.08 26.41 18.59
CA ILE A 305 -2.23 27.69 17.90
C ILE A 305 -2.24 27.43 16.40
N THR A 306 -3.20 28.03 15.70
CA THR A 306 -3.25 28.02 14.23
C THR A 306 -2.98 29.43 13.72
N TYR A 307 -1.96 29.57 12.88
CA TYR A 307 -1.70 30.79 12.12
C TYR A 307 -2.05 30.58 10.65
N GLU A 308 -2.65 31.61 10.05
CA GLU A 308 -2.84 31.71 8.60
C GLU A 308 -2.05 32.90 8.08
N ARG A 309 -1.51 32.74 6.87
CA ARG A 309 -0.78 33.82 6.21
C ARG A 309 -1.73 34.95 5.82
N VAL A 310 -1.29 36.20 6.03
CA VAL A 310 -2.01 37.43 5.65
C VAL A 310 -1.69 37.83 4.22
#